data_AF-A0A4P9VYL0-F1
#
_entry.id   AF-A0A4P9VYL0-F1
#
_cell.length_a   1.000
_cell.length_b   1.000
_cell.length_c   1.000
_cell.angle_alpha   90.00
_cell.angle_beta   90.00
_cell.angle_gamma   90.00
#
_symmetry.space_group_name_H-M   'P 1'
#
loop_
_entity.id
_entity.type
_entity.pdbx_description
1 polymer ?
#
loop_
_entity_poly.entity_id
_entity_poly.type
_entity_poly.pdbx_seq_one_letter_code
_entity_poly.pdbx_strand_id
1 'polypeptide(L)'
;MTKSVESVDTINVAESSAERRRWTASTVLAALAPRATMIAFGAILILWINRAEGGIGVSANNVFGYHALLMGLFTVGFTQEALLAYSAPLWGPFVPSRTVIKFFHSTLHFLGIVCCVCGLVAAAKDKSDAGTPVVFPNYTLFSAHSWVGVAALTLWALQFIGGFVLYLFATLEVKKKASKYHKFLGSVVYAALLATCAMGLEDAQQSDLSGSTPPFNFTADLAANATGAITGYLPDSDLSRYAASGSVLLVVCGLFTFLNRV
;
A
#
# COMPACT_ATOMS: atom_id res chain seq x y z
N MET A 1 -45.10 -34.44 -54.10
CA MET A 1 -43.65 -34.32 -53.91
C MET A 1 -43.34 -32.83 -53.77
N THR A 2 -43.47 -32.35 -52.55
CA THR A 2 -43.38 -30.93 -52.15
C THR A 2 -41.92 -30.51 -52.05
N LYS A 3 -41.50 -29.54 -52.86
CA LYS A 3 -40.18 -28.88 -52.72
C LYS A 3 -40.23 -27.92 -51.54
N SER A 4 -39.56 -28.26 -50.45
CA SER A 4 -39.31 -27.38 -49.31
C SER A 4 -38.20 -26.38 -49.66
N VAL A 5 -38.49 -25.12 -49.35
CA VAL A 5 -37.66 -23.93 -49.48
C VAL A 5 -36.39 -24.06 -48.62
N GLU A 6 -35.22 -23.72 -49.19
CA GLU A 6 -33.97 -23.55 -48.44
C GLU A 6 -34.13 -22.43 -47.42
N SER A 7 -34.07 -22.77 -46.13
CA SER A 7 -33.88 -21.79 -45.06
C SER A 7 -32.43 -21.33 -45.09
N VAL A 8 -32.22 -20.09 -45.53
CA VAL A 8 -31.00 -19.33 -45.28
C VAL A 8 -30.72 -19.38 -43.78
N ASP A 9 -29.64 -20.08 -43.39
CA ASP A 9 -29.09 -20.02 -42.05
C ASP A 9 -28.71 -18.56 -41.77
N THR A 10 -29.61 -17.85 -41.13
CA THR A 10 -29.29 -16.63 -40.41
C THR A 10 -28.20 -16.99 -39.42
N ILE A 11 -26.96 -16.64 -39.76
CA ILE A 11 -25.85 -16.55 -38.83
C ILE A 11 -26.36 -15.68 -37.69
N ASN A 12 -26.76 -16.33 -36.59
CA ASN A 12 -26.97 -15.67 -35.33
C ASN A 12 -25.60 -15.12 -34.94
N VAL A 13 -25.35 -13.89 -35.38
CA VAL A 13 -24.52 -12.92 -34.66
C VAL A 13 -25.28 -12.68 -33.36
N ALA A 14 -25.29 -13.70 -32.49
CA ALA A 14 -25.41 -13.49 -31.08
C ALA A 14 -24.20 -12.63 -30.76
N GLU A 15 -24.40 -11.32 -30.84
CA GLU A 15 -23.66 -10.36 -30.06
C GLU A 15 -23.42 -11.03 -28.71
N SER A 16 -22.18 -11.45 -28.47
CA SER A 16 -21.73 -11.66 -27.12
C SER A 16 -21.69 -10.26 -26.51
N SER A 17 -22.86 -9.72 -26.22
CA SER A 17 -23.02 -8.52 -25.43
C SER A 17 -22.48 -8.94 -24.07
N ALA A 18 -21.18 -8.73 -23.88
CA ALA A 18 -20.59 -8.65 -22.56
C ALA A 18 -21.53 -7.74 -21.78
N GLU A 19 -22.32 -8.33 -20.89
CA GLU A 19 -23.35 -7.65 -20.13
C GLU A 19 -22.68 -6.43 -19.52
N ARG A 20 -22.98 -5.24 -20.07
CA ARG A 20 -22.33 -4.00 -19.62
C ARG A 20 -22.70 -3.86 -18.16
N ARG A 21 -21.76 -4.18 -17.26
CA ARG A 21 -21.93 -3.97 -15.82
C ARG A 21 -22.40 -2.53 -15.64
N ARG A 22 -23.64 -2.35 -15.20
CA ARG A 22 -24.25 -1.02 -15.09
C ARG A 22 -23.57 -0.28 -13.94
N TRP A 23 -22.80 0.75 -14.28
CA TRP A 23 -22.18 1.61 -13.29
C TRP A 23 -23.25 2.47 -12.63
N THR A 24 -23.56 2.17 -11.37
CA THR A 24 -24.39 3.00 -10.50
C THR A 24 -23.50 3.95 -9.70
N ALA A 25 -24.10 4.98 -9.10
CA ALA A 25 -23.39 5.87 -8.17
C ALA A 25 -22.67 5.08 -7.06
N SER A 26 -23.27 3.99 -6.54
CA SER A 26 -22.62 3.15 -5.53
C SER A 26 -21.36 2.43 -6.05
N THR A 27 -21.37 1.94 -7.29
CA THR A 27 -20.17 1.32 -7.89
C THR A 27 -19.06 2.32 -8.17
N VAL A 28 -19.42 3.54 -8.57
CA VAL A 28 -18.47 4.65 -8.74
C VAL A 28 -17.84 5.01 -7.40
N LEU A 29 -18.64 5.17 -6.35
CA LEU A 29 -18.15 5.47 -5.02
C LEU A 29 -17.23 4.36 -4.49
N ALA A 30 -17.61 3.10 -4.66
CA ALA A 30 -16.80 1.95 -4.25
C ALA A 30 -15.44 1.89 -4.99
N ALA A 31 -15.37 2.34 -6.25
CA ALA A 31 -14.12 2.46 -6.98
C ALA A 31 -13.28 3.67 -6.54
N LEU A 32 -13.91 4.83 -6.32
CA LEU A 32 -13.16 6.07 -6.06
C LEU A 32 -12.76 6.25 -4.59
N ALA A 33 -13.57 5.78 -3.63
CA ALA A 33 -13.31 5.94 -2.20
C ALA A 33 -11.92 5.44 -1.75
N PRO A 34 -11.46 4.20 -2.05
CA PRO A 34 -10.15 3.74 -1.61
C PRO A 34 -9.00 4.57 -2.23
N ARG A 35 -9.20 5.11 -3.44
CA ARG A 35 -8.20 5.92 -4.14
C ARG A 35 -8.15 7.35 -3.60
N ALA A 36 -9.30 7.91 -3.23
CA ALA A 36 -9.36 9.17 -2.51
C ALA A 36 -8.63 9.07 -1.17
N THR A 37 -8.85 7.99 -0.41
CA THR A 37 -8.12 7.74 0.86
C THR A 37 -6.62 7.53 0.62
N MET A 38 -6.22 6.79 -0.42
CA MET A 38 -4.81 6.65 -0.81
C MET A 38 -4.15 7.99 -1.10
N ILE A 39 -4.81 8.87 -1.86
CA ILE A 39 -4.30 10.21 -2.16
C ILE A 39 -4.19 11.05 -0.88
N ALA A 40 -5.21 11.01 -0.02
CA ALA A 40 -5.19 11.71 1.26
C ALA A 40 -4.06 11.20 2.18
N PHE A 41 -3.84 9.89 2.25
CA PHE A 41 -2.75 9.29 3.00
C PHE A 41 -1.40 9.73 2.45
N GLY A 42 -1.21 9.67 1.13
CA GLY A 42 0.02 10.13 0.48
C GLY A 42 0.30 11.60 0.74
N ALA A 43 -0.72 12.46 0.69
CA ALA A 43 -0.58 13.87 1.01
C ALA A 43 -0.15 14.10 2.47
N ILE A 44 -0.81 13.44 3.43
CA ILE A 44 -0.43 13.54 4.85
C ILE A 44 0.97 12.97 5.09
N LEU A 45 1.32 11.85 4.47
CA LEU A 45 2.65 11.24 4.58
C LEU A 45 3.74 12.17 4.07
N ILE A 46 3.53 12.83 2.92
CA ILE A 46 4.49 13.79 2.36
C ILE A 46 4.60 15.03 3.27
N LEU A 47 3.47 15.54 3.79
CA LEU A 47 3.49 16.66 4.73
C LEU A 47 4.25 16.28 6.00
N TRP A 48 4.00 15.10 6.55
CA TRP A 48 4.71 14.55 7.69
C TRP A 48 6.22 14.46 7.44
N ILE A 49 6.65 13.81 6.35
CA ILE A 49 8.07 13.68 5.99
C ILE A 49 8.75 15.05 5.93
N ASN A 50 8.11 16.05 5.30
CA ASN A 50 8.72 17.36 5.13
C ASN A 50 8.72 18.22 6.41
N ARG A 51 7.75 18.01 7.31
CA ARG A 51 7.58 18.84 8.50
C ARG A 51 8.22 18.25 9.74
N ALA A 52 8.25 16.93 9.86
CA ALA A 52 8.77 16.21 11.02
C ALA A 52 10.13 15.56 10.74
N GLU A 53 10.27 14.87 9.61
CA GLU A 53 11.41 13.97 9.34
C GLU A 53 12.54 14.61 8.52
N GLY A 54 12.60 15.93 8.44
CA GLY A 54 13.66 16.64 7.70
C GLY A 54 13.57 16.55 6.16
N GLY A 55 12.49 15.99 5.62
CA GLY A 55 12.23 15.91 4.18
C GLY A 55 12.82 14.67 3.52
N ILE A 56 13.12 14.79 2.22
CA ILE A 56 13.69 13.71 1.40
C ILE A 56 15.03 14.16 0.85
N GLY A 57 16.08 13.38 1.12
CA GLY A 57 17.39 13.61 0.54
C GLY A 57 18.35 12.46 0.82
N VAL A 58 19.62 12.68 0.52
CA VAL A 58 20.68 11.65 0.61
C VAL A 58 21.59 11.81 1.83
N SER A 59 21.32 12.79 2.69
CA SER A 59 22.09 13.02 3.90
C SER A 59 21.50 12.25 5.08
N ALA A 60 22.27 12.15 6.17
CA ALA A 60 21.85 11.46 7.39
C ALA A 60 20.55 12.00 7.99
N ASN A 61 20.18 13.26 7.70
CA ASN A 61 19.02 13.91 8.31
C ASN A 61 17.72 13.74 7.51
N ASN A 62 17.77 13.17 6.30
CA ASN A 62 16.59 13.12 5.42
C ASN A 62 16.53 11.87 4.52
N VAL A 63 17.47 10.95 4.68
CA VAL A 63 17.46 9.67 3.96
C VAL A 63 16.31 8.76 4.43
N PHE A 64 15.91 8.84 5.70
CA PHE A 64 14.72 8.15 6.22
C PHE A 64 13.43 8.49 5.45
N GLY A 65 13.29 9.72 4.95
CA GLY A 65 12.13 10.13 4.16
C GLY A 65 11.86 9.24 2.95
N TYR A 66 12.90 8.65 2.33
CA TYR A 66 12.74 7.66 1.27
C TYR A 66 12.13 6.34 1.78
N HIS A 67 12.48 5.89 2.98
CA HIS A 67 11.88 4.69 3.57
C HIS A 67 10.37 4.89 3.74
N ALA A 68 9.97 5.95 4.43
CA ALA A 68 8.57 6.27 4.66
C ALA A 68 7.78 6.37 3.35
N LEU A 69 8.27 7.19 2.40
CA LEU A 69 7.58 7.41 1.13
C LEU A 69 7.44 6.13 0.31
N LEU A 70 8.53 5.38 0.14
CA LEU A 70 8.55 4.22 -0.74
C LEU A 70 7.81 3.03 -0.14
N MET A 71 7.86 2.84 1.19
CA MET A 71 7.04 1.82 1.86
C MET A 71 5.55 2.20 1.82
N GLY A 72 5.21 3.47 1.94
CA GLY A 72 3.85 3.97 1.72
C GLY A 72 3.34 3.71 0.30
N LEU A 73 4.16 3.99 -0.72
CA LEU A 73 3.84 3.69 -2.12
C LEU A 73 3.71 2.19 -2.38
N PHE A 74 4.59 1.37 -1.82
CA PHE A 74 4.51 -0.09 -1.92
C PHE A 74 3.19 -0.63 -1.35
N THR A 75 2.83 -0.21 -0.13
CA THR A 75 1.66 -0.73 0.57
C THR A 75 0.36 -0.09 0.06
N VAL A 76 0.22 1.23 0.24
CA VAL A 76 -1.06 1.94 0.02
C VAL A 76 -1.26 2.34 -1.44
N GLY A 77 -0.17 2.52 -2.19
CA GLY A 77 -0.24 2.78 -3.63
C GLY A 77 -0.43 1.49 -4.44
N PHE A 78 0.67 0.77 -4.65
CA PHE A 78 0.74 -0.34 -5.58
C PHE A 78 0.02 -1.59 -5.09
N THR A 79 0.24 -2.00 -3.83
CA THR A 79 -0.40 -3.22 -3.29
C THR A 79 -1.91 -3.04 -3.18
N GLN A 80 -2.38 -1.89 -2.70
CA GLN A 80 -3.81 -1.58 -2.67
C GLN A 80 -4.45 -1.65 -4.07
N GLU A 81 -3.88 -0.94 -5.05
CA GLU A 81 -4.41 -0.92 -6.41
C GLU A 81 -4.39 -2.31 -7.06
N ALA A 82 -3.37 -3.11 -6.77
CA ALA A 82 -3.28 -4.49 -7.24
C ALA A 82 -4.42 -5.35 -6.69
N LEU A 83 -4.79 -5.19 -5.42
CA LEU A 83 -5.92 -5.90 -4.82
C LEU A 83 -7.26 -5.44 -5.43
N LEU A 84 -7.42 -4.13 -5.66
CA LEU A 84 -8.63 -3.54 -6.22
C LEU A 84 -8.84 -3.85 -7.71
N ALA A 85 -7.80 -4.27 -8.43
CA ALA A 85 -7.86 -4.57 -9.87
C ALA A 85 -8.99 -5.54 -10.25
N TYR A 86 -9.38 -6.44 -9.35
CA TYR A 86 -10.47 -7.40 -9.57
C TYR A 86 -11.80 -7.05 -8.90
N SER A 87 -11.78 -6.23 -7.84
CA SER A 87 -12.95 -5.98 -6.98
C SER A 87 -13.52 -4.58 -7.11
N ALA A 88 -12.70 -3.57 -7.42
CA ALA A 88 -13.16 -2.21 -7.70
C ALA A 88 -12.26 -1.55 -8.77
N PRO A 89 -12.25 -2.09 -10.00
CA PRO A 89 -11.37 -1.62 -11.07
C PRO A 89 -11.74 -0.22 -11.58
N LEU A 90 -10.74 0.52 -12.07
CA LEU A 90 -10.92 1.80 -12.76
C LEU A 90 -11.34 1.67 -14.23
N TRP A 91 -11.49 0.46 -14.76
CA TRP A 91 -11.78 0.24 -16.18
C TRP A 91 -13.18 0.70 -16.62
N GLY A 92 -13.98 1.27 -15.72
CA GLY A 92 -15.30 1.79 -16.07
C GLY A 92 -16.21 0.67 -16.63
N PRO A 93 -17.12 0.98 -17.56
CA PRO A 93 -17.99 -0.02 -18.17
C PRO A 93 -17.23 -1.04 -19.03
N PHE A 94 -15.95 -0.81 -19.30
CA PHE A 94 -15.11 -1.67 -20.13
C PHE A 94 -14.34 -2.65 -19.26
N VAL A 95 -14.88 -3.85 -19.01
CA VAL A 95 -14.15 -4.87 -18.25
C VAL A 95 -13.10 -5.52 -19.18
N PRO A 96 -11.78 -5.39 -18.90
CA PRO A 96 -10.76 -6.01 -19.72
C PRO A 96 -10.80 -7.53 -19.60
N SER A 97 -10.13 -8.23 -20.52
CA SER A 97 -9.97 -9.67 -20.41
C SER A 97 -9.27 -10.05 -19.10
N ARG A 98 -9.57 -11.25 -18.57
CA ARG A 98 -8.94 -11.75 -17.33
C ARG A 98 -7.41 -11.79 -17.42
N THR A 99 -6.85 -11.97 -18.61
CA THR A 99 -5.40 -11.94 -18.85
C THR A 99 -4.83 -10.55 -18.63
N VAL A 100 -5.51 -9.50 -19.12
CA VAL A 100 -5.09 -8.10 -18.92
C VAL A 100 -5.11 -7.73 -17.43
N ILE A 101 -6.18 -8.10 -16.71
CA ILE A 101 -6.26 -7.80 -15.27
C ILE A 101 -5.17 -8.54 -14.49
N LYS A 102 -4.82 -9.78 -14.85
CA LYS A 102 -3.69 -10.53 -14.26
C LYS A 102 -2.37 -9.82 -14.51
N PHE A 103 -2.10 -9.42 -15.75
CA PHE A 103 -0.89 -8.73 -16.11
C PHE A 103 -0.76 -7.39 -15.35
N PHE A 104 -1.84 -6.62 -15.28
CA PHE A 104 -1.90 -5.38 -14.51
C PHE A 104 -1.62 -5.61 -13.01
N HIS A 105 -2.30 -6.58 -12.39
CA HIS A 105 -2.09 -6.97 -10.99
C HIS A 105 -0.63 -7.36 -10.71
N SER A 106 -0.03 -8.20 -11.56
CA SER A 106 1.38 -8.60 -11.43
C SER A 106 2.34 -7.44 -11.63
N THR A 107 2.06 -6.54 -12.58
CA THR A 107 2.88 -5.35 -12.84
C THR A 107 2.89 -4.41 -11.64
N LEU A 108 1.74 -4.17 -11.02
CA LEU A 108 1.66 -3.33 -9.83
C LEU A 108 2.44 -3.91 -8.66
N HIS A 109 2.34 -5.22 -8.40
CA HIS A 109 3.17 -5.85 -7.38
C HIS A 109 4.67 -5.76 -7.72
N PHE A 110 5.04 -5.88 -8.99
CA PHE A 110 6.45 -5.70 -9.41
C PHE A 110 6.97 -4.28 -9.17
N LEU A 111 6.19 -3.25 -9.52
CA LEU A 111 6.52 -1.85 -9.18
C LEU A 111 6.62 -1.66 -7.66
N GLY A 112 5.72 -2.30 -6.92
CA GLY A 112 5.77 -2.35 -5.46
C GLY A 112 7.07 -2.93 -4.92
N ILE A 113 7.61 -4.00 -5.51
CA ILE A 113 8.91 -4.58 -5.10
C ILE A 113 10.02 -3.56 -5.22
N VAL A 114 10.06 -2.82 -6.34
CA VAL A 114 11.09 -1.78 -6.55
C VAL A 114 11.03 -0.75 -5.43
N CYS A 115 9.83 -0.25 -5.11
CA CYS A 115 9.65 0.68 -3.98
C CYS A 115 10.06 0.06 -2.64
N CYS A 116 9.64 -1.18 -2.36
CA CYS A 116 9.98 -1.88 -1.12
C CYS A 116 11.49 -2.02 -0.94
N VAL A 117 12.21 -2.51 -1.96
CA VAL A 117 13.66 -2.67 -1.90
C VAL A 117 14.36 -1.33 -1.67
N CYS A 118 14.01 -0.31 -2.46
CA CYS A 118 14.61 1.02 -2.30
C CYS A 118 14.30 1.63 -0.92
N GLY A 119 13.09 1.45 -0.40
CA GLY A 119 12.69 1.92 0.93
C GLY A 119 13.45 1.21 2.06
N LEU A 120 13.69 -0.10 1.95
CA LEU A 120 14.49 -0.85 2.93
C LEU A 120 15.97 -0.45 2.88
N VAL A 121 16.51 -0.21 1.68
CA VAL A 121 17.88 0.31 1.53
C VAL A 121 18.02 1.68 2.19
N ALA A 122 17.02 2.56 2.03
CA ALA A 122 17.01 3.86 2.71
C ALA A 122 17.02 3.73 4.23
N ALA A 123 16.19 2.85 4.82
CA ALA A 123 16.21 2.59 6.27
C ALA A 123 17.53 1.98 6.76
N ALA A 124 18.15 1.11 5.97
CA ALA A 124 19.45 0.54 6.32
C ALA A 124 20.55 1.61 6.31
N LYS A 125 20.52 2.50 5.31
CA LYS A 125 21.45 3.63 5.22
C LYS A 125 21.26 4.61 6.37
N ASP A 126 20.03 4.95 6.70
CA ASP A 126 19.70 5.83 7.83
C ASP A 126 20.33 5.35 9.15
N LYS A 127 20.11 4.07 9.49
CA LYS A 127 20.72 3.45 10.69
C LYS A 127 22.24 3.43 10.66
N SER A 128 22.83 3.20 9.48
CA SER A 128 24.28 3.21 9.30
C SER A 128 24.86 4.61 9.50
N ASP A 129 24.20 5.64 8.97
CA ASP A 129 24.62 7.04 9.12
C ASP A 129 24.47 7.51 10.58
N ALA A 130 23.48 6.99 11.31
CA ALA A 130 23.29 7.23 12.74
C ALA A 130 24.33 6.54 13.65
N GLY A 131 25.33 5.86 13.07
CA GLY A 131 26.39 5.19 13.83
C GLY A 131 25.93 3.92 14.55
N THR A 132 24.77 3.36 14.19
CA THR A 132 24.33 2.07 14.73
C THR A 132 25.15 0.95 14.08
N PRO A 133 25.99 0.21 14.82
CA PRO A 133 26.86 -0.79 14.22
C PRO A 133 26.03 -1.89 13.55
N VAL A 134 26.17 -2.01 12.23
CA VAL A 134 25.58 -3.08 11.43
C VAL A 134 26.42 -4.34 11.64
N VAL A 135 26.22 -5.06 12.74
CA VAL A 135 26.78 -6.41 12.90
C VAL A 135 25.66 -7.44 12.73
N PHE A 136 25.96 -8.51 12.00
CA PHE A 136 25.04 -9.62 11.79
C PHE A 136 25.17 -10.60 12.97
N PRO A 137 24.05 -11.18 13.49
CA PRO A 137 22.67 -11.03 13.05
C PRO A 137 21.89 -9.95 13.83
N ASN A 138 21.36 -8.96 13.10
CA ASN A 138 20.19 -8.11 13.39
C ASN A 138 19.93 -7.58 14.82
N TYR A 139 20.92 -6.99 15.51
CA TYR A 139 20.60 -6.11 16.67
C TYR A 139 20.05 -4.73 16.24
N THR A 140 19.77 -4.51 14.95
CA THR A 140 19.13 -3.31 14.40
C THR A 140 17.60 -3.42 14.30
N LEU A 141 17.00 -4.60 14.57
CA LEU A 141 15.56 -4.83 14.62
C LEU A 141 15.09 -4.91 16.08
N PHE A 142 14.94 -3.77 16.74
CA PHE A 142 14.52 -3.70 18.15
C PHE A 142 13.05 -3.26 18.33
N SER A 143 12.41 -2.69 17.31
CA SER A 143 11.02 -2.25 17.38
C SER A 143 10.04 -3.31 16.84
N ALA A 144 8.82 -3.30 17.38
CA ALA A 144 7.73 -4.17 16.91
C ALA A 144 7.41 -3.94 15.42
N HIS A 145 7.48 -2.69 14.95
CA HIS A 145 7.37 -2.33 13.55
C HIS A 145 8.31 -3.17 12.67
N SER A 146 9.58 -3.24 13.07
CA SER A 146 10.62 -3.92 12.29
C SER A 146 10.42 -5.44 12.22
N TRP A 147 10.03 -6.09 13.33
CA TRP A 147 9.76 -7.53 13.36
C TRP A 147 8.51 -7.91 12.58
N VAL A 148 7.40 -7.18 12.78
CA VAL A 148 6.17 -7.45 12.02
C VAL A 148 6.36 -7.11 10.55
N GLY A 149 7.15 -6.08 10.23
CA GLY A 149 7.49 -5.73 8.86
C GLY A 149 8.26 -6.83 8.14
N VAL A 150 9.28 -7.42 8.77
CA VAL A 150 10.00 -8.57 8.19
C VAL A 150 9.06 -9.76 7.98
N ALA A 151 8.20 -10.07 8.95
CA ALA A 151 7.22 -11.15 8.82
C ALA A 151 6.23 -10.90 7.67
N ALA A 152 5.66 -9.69 7.61
CA ALA A 152 4.70 -9.29 6.58
C ALA A 152 5.33 -9.31 5.18
N LEU A 153 6.55 -8.79 5.03
CA LEU A 153 7.29 -8.81 3.76
C LEU A 153 7.66 -10.23 3.32
N THR A 154 8.02 -11.11 4.27
CA THR A 154 8.30 -12.53 3.97
C THR A 154 7.04 -13.21 3.42
N LEU A 155 5.91 -13.05 4.12
CA LEU A 155 4.63 -13.60 3.66
C LEU A 155 4.21 -12.99 2.31
N TRP A 156 4.42 -11.70 2.12
CA TRP A 156 4.15 -11.01 0.85
C TRP A 156 5.00 -11.57 -0.30
N ALA A 157 6.31 -11.79 -0.08
CA ALA A 157 7.20 -12.37 -1.08
C ALA A 157 6.79 -13.80 -1.46
N LEU A 158 6.46 -14.63 -0.46
CA LEU A 158 5.94 -15.98 -0.67
C LEU A 158 4.62 -15.95 -1.46
N GLN A 159 3.74 -15.00 -1.13
CA GLN A 159 2.47 -14.81 -1.82
C GLN A 159 2.66 -14.36 -3.28
N PHE A 160 3.61 -13.45 -3.55
CA PHE A 160 3.92 -12.98 -4.89
C PHE A 160 4.53 -14.08 -5.76
N ILE A 161 5.59 -14.74 -5.28
CA ILE A 161 6.27 -15.83 -5.99
C ILE A 161 5.32 -17.01 -6.19
N GLY A 162 4.63 -17.43 -5.13
CA GLY A 162 3.67 -18.53 -5.19
C GLY A 162 2.50 -18.22 -6.14
N GLY A 163 1.98 -16.99 -6.13
CA GLY A 163 0.97 -16.54 -7.08
C GLY A 163 1.46 -16.55 -8.52
N PHE A 164 2.67 -16.05 -8.78
CA PHE A 164 3.28 -16.03 -10.10
C PHE A 164 3.45 -17.44 -10.67
N VAL A 165 4.04 -18.35 -9.89
CA VAL A 165 4.23 -19.76 -10.27
C VAL A 165 2.88 -20.45 -10.49
N LEU A 166 1.93 -20.28 -9.57
CA LEU A 166 0.60 -20.88 -9.66
C LEU A 166 -0.13 -20.45 -10.93
N TYR A 167 -0.18 -19.15 -11.23
CA TYR A 167 -1.01 -18.65 -12.32
C TYR A 167 -0.37 -18.82 -13.70
N LEU A 168 0.95 -18.93 -13.79
CA LEU A 168 1.65 -19.26 -15.04
C LEU A 168 1.65 -20.75 -15.34
N PHE A 169 2.10 -21.58 -14.39
CA PHE A 169 2.47 -22.97 -14.72
C PHE A 169 1.44 -24.03 -14.32
N ALA A 170 0.55 -23.76 -13.36
CA ALA A 170 -0.35 -24.80 -12.86
C ALA A 170 -1.53 -25.12 -13.80
N THR A 171 -2.14 -26.29 -13.62
CA THR A 171 -3.37 -26.68 -14.33
C THR A 171 -4.57 -25.85 -13.85
N LEU A 172 -5.65 -25.84 -14.64
CA LEU A 172 -6.86 -25.08 -14.31
C LEU A 172 -7.50 -25.53 -12.97
N GLU A 173 -7.46 -26.82 -12.66
CA GLU A 173 -8.02 -27.39 -11.43
C GLU A 173 -7.25 -26.90 -10.19
N VAL A 174 -5.92 -26.95 -10.25
CA VAL A 174 -5.05 -26.47 -9.17
C VAL A 174 -5.23 -24.97 -8.98
N LYS A 175 -5.28 -24.19 -10.07
CA LYS A 175 -5.58 -22.75 -10.03
C LYS A 175 -6.89 -22.46 -9.30
N LYS A 176 -7.98 -23.18 -9.63
CA LYS A 176 -9.29 -23.01 -8.96
C LYS A 176 -9.21 -23.29 -7.45
N LYS A 177 -8.57 -24.39 -7.05
CA LYS A 177 -8.46 -24.77 -5.62
C LYS A 177 -7.56 -23.81 -4.83
N ALA A 178 -6.43 -23.42 -5.40
CA ALA A 178 -5.45 -22.55 -4.74
C ALA A 178 -5.87 -21.07 -4.71
N SER A 179 -6.71 -20.62 -5.67
CA SER A 179 -7.15 -19.22 -5.75
C SER A 179 -7.85 -18.72 -4.48
N LYS A 180 -8.61 -19.58 -3.78
CA LYS A 180 -9.26 -19.18 -2.51
C LYS A 180 -8.23 -18.86 -1.42
N TYR A 181 -7.18 -19.67 -1.32
CA TYR A 181 -6.11 -19.50 -0.34
C TYR A 181 -5.25 -18.30 -0.69
N HIS A 182 -4.91 -18.14 -1.97
CA HIS A 182 -4.18 -16.96 -2.45
C HIS A 182 -4.95 -15.68 -2.14
N LYS A 183 -6.26 -15.61 -2.41
CA LYS A 183 -7.07 -14.42 -2.07
C LYS A 183 -7.09 -14.14 -0.57
N PHE A 184 -7.34 -15.17 0.25
CA PHE A 184 -7.38 -15.03 1.71
C PHE A 184 -6.03 -14.55 2.27
N LEU A 185 -4.94 -15.24 1.93
CA LEU A 185 -3.60 -14.90 2.40
C LEU A 185 -3.19 -13.51 1.92
N GLY A 186 -3.51 -13.14 0.69
CA GLY A 186 -3.27 -11.80 0.16
C GLY A 186 -3.95 -10.70 0.98
N SER A 187 -5.20 -10.92 1.41
CA SER A 187 -5.89 -9.96 2.30
C SER A 187 -5.26 -9.89 3.69
N VAL A 188 -4.86 -11.02 4.28
CA VAL A 188 -4.19 -11.06 5.59
C VAL A 188 -2.85 -10.33 5.54
N VAL A 189 -2.05 -10.60 4.51
CA VAL A 189 -0.76 -9.94 4.29
C VAL A 189 -0.95 -8.43 4.10
N TYR A 190 -1.93 -8.01 3.31
CA TYR A 190 -2.20 -6.59 3.12
C TYR A 190 -2.60 -5.89 4.44
N ALA A 191 -3.43 -6.53 5.27
CA ALA A 191 -3.75 -6.03 6.59
C ALA A 191 -2.51 -5.91 7.49
N ALA A 192 -1.61 -6.90 7.45
CA ALA A 192 -0.35 -6.87 8.18
C ALA A 192 0.59 -5.75 7.69
N LEU A 193 0.63 -5.47 6.38
CA LEU A 193 1.40 -4.35 5.82
C LEU A 193 0.83 -3.00 6.27
N LEU A 194 -0.49 -2.81 6.26
CA LEU A 194 -1.13 -1.60 6.78
C LEU A 194 -0.83 -1.40 8.27
N ALA A 195 -0.93 -2.46 9.08
CA ALA A 195 -0.57 -2.42 10.50
C ALA A 195 0.92 -2.09 10.68
N THR A 196 1.80 -2.65 9.85
CA THR A 196 3.24 -2.33 9.87
C THR A 196 3.48 -0.85 9.57
N CYS A 197 2.80 -0.28 8.57
CA CYS A 197 2.90 1.15 8.28
C CYS A 197 2.42 2.01 9.46
N ALA A 198 1.30 1.66 10.10
CA ALA A 198 0.81 2.38 11.27
C ALA A 198 1.80 2.32 12.44
N MET A 199 2.34 1.13 12.74
CA MET A 199 3.40 0.98 13.75
C MET A 199 4.66 1.78 13.41
N GLY A 200 5.01 1.91 12.13
CA GLY A 200 6.18 2.70 11.71
C GLY A 200 6.01 4.20 11.94
N LEU A 201 4.81 4.73 11.67
CA LEU A 201 4.47 6.12 12.00
C LEU A 201 4.53 6.38 13.51
N GLU A 202 4.04 5.43 14.31
CA GLU A 202 4.07 5.53 15.77
C GLU A 202 5.49 5.40 16.34
N ASP A 203 6.31 4.47 15.82
CA ASP A 203 7.70 4.27 16.25
C ASP A 203 8.55 5.53 15.96
N ALA A 204 8.35 6.17 14.80
CA ALA A 204 9.01 7.43 14.46
C ALA A 204 8.58 8.57 15.40
N GLN A 205 7.26 8.74 15.59
CA GLN A 205 6.73 9.74 16.53
C GLN A 205 7.26 9.53 17.97
N GLN A 206 7.36 8.28 18.43
CA GLN A 206 7.91 7.97 19.75
C GLN A 206 9.40 8.29 19.85
N SER A 207 10.17 7.98 18.80
CA SER A 207 11.59 8.33 18.70
C SER A 207 11.79 9.84 18.81
N ASP A 208 11.03 10.63 18.05
CA ASP A 208 11.12 12.09 18.06
C ASP A 208 10.74 12.71 19.40
N LEU A 209 9.69 12.18 20.05
CA LEU A 209 9.29 12.61 21.38
C LEU A 209 10.41 12.34 22.40
N SER A 210 11.11 11.20 22.29
CA SER A 210 12.23 10.86 23.17
C SER A 210 13.48 11.72 22.94
N GLY A 211 13.69 12.21 21.71
CA GLY A 211 14.80 13.09 21.34
C GLY A 211 14.61 14.55 21.71
N SER A 212 13.36 15.00 21.94
CA SER A 212 13.05 16.37 22.35
C SER A 212 13.50 16.63 23.81
N THR A 213 14.40 17.60 24.03
CA THR A 213 14.85 18.01 25.37
C THR A 213 14.64 19.51 25.62
N PRO A 214 14.14 19.91 26.81
CA PRO A 214 13.59 19.06 27.87
C PRO A 214 12.24 18.45 27.44
N PRO A 215 11.80 17.36 28.08
CA PRO A 215 10.39 16.97 28.02
C PRO A 215 9.57 18.16 28.57
N PHE A 216 8.86 18.86 27.68
CA PHE A 216 8.15 20.12 27.94
C PHE A 216 9.04 21.31 28.33
N ASN A 217 9.48 22.09 27.34
CA ASN A 217 9.85 23.49 27.57
C ASN A 217 8.98 24.39 26.70
N PHE A 218 7.77 24.67 27.20
CA PHE A 218 6.72 25.43 26.52
C PHE A 218 7.23 26.70 25.82
N THR A 219 8.19 27.41 26.41
CA THR A 219 8.78 28.63 25.84
C THR A 219 9.73 28.36 24.66
N ALA A 220 10.52 27.29 24.70
CA ALA A 220 11.38 26.89 23.58
C ALA A 220 10.54 26.32 22.43
N ASP A 221 9.50 25.55 22.76
CA ASP A 221 8.57 24.96 21.81
C ASP A 221 7.69 26.00 21.10
N LEU A 222 7.20 27.02 21.81
CA LEU A 222 6.49 28.15 21.18
C LEU A 222 7.41 28.98 20.25
N ALA A 223 8.68 29.17 20.63
CA ALA A 223 9.64 29.90 19.83
C ALA A 223 10.07 29.12 18.57
N ALA A 224 10.23 27.80 18.69
CA ALA A 224 10.48 26.89 17.57
C ALA A 224 9.25 26.81 16.62
N ASN A 225 8.03 26.82 17.17
CA ASN A 225 6.80 26.90 16.38
C ASN A 225 6.70 28.21 15.58
N ALA A 226 7.08 29.34 16.19
CA ALA A 226 7.06 30.65 15.54
C ALA A 226 8.13 30.81 14.44
N THR A 227 9.18 30.00 14.47
CA THR A 227 10.29 30.02 13.49
C THR A 227 10.23 28.86 12.49
N GLY A 228 9.29 27.92 12.66
CA GLY A 228 9.16 26.72 11.82
C GLY A 228 10.26 25.66 12.06
N ALA A 229 10.98 25.77 13.18
CA ALA A 229 12.17 24.97 13.50
C ALA A 229 11.90 23.93 14.60
N ILE A 230 10.68 23.38 14.68
CA ILE A 230 10.40 22.29 15.62
C ILE A 230 11.09 21.02 15.10
N THR A 231 12.08 20.53 15.86
CA THR A 231 12.74 19.24 15.67
C THR A 231 12.27 18.19 16.70
N GLY A 232 11.08 18.38 17.28
CA GLY A 232 10.54 17.49 18.33
C GLY A 232 9.02 17.41 18.32
N TYR A 233 8.48 16.20 18.35
CA TYR A 233 7.04 15.94 18.44
C TYR A 233 6.50 16.40 19.80
N LEU A 234 5.63 17.41 19.84
CA LEU A 234 4.80 17.66 21.03
C LEU A 234 3.52 16.84 20.95
N PRO A 235 3.02 16.26 22.06
CA PRO A 235 1.79 15.47 22.07
C PRO A 235 0.59 16.16 21.42
N ASP A 236 0.50 17.50 21.53
CA ASP A 236 -0.60 18.31 20.98
C ASP A 236 -0.18 19.20 19.78
N SER A 237 0.96 18.93 19.15
CA SER A 237 1.39 19.70 17.96
C SER A 237 0.70 19.26 16.69
N ASP A 238 0.71 20.13 15.67
CA ASP A 238 0.29 19.75 14.32
C ASP A 238 1.10 18.58 13.74
N LEU A 239 2.32 18.34 14.26
CA LEU A 239 3.18 17.20 13.90
C LEU A 239 2.60 15.87 14.40
N SER A 240 2.13 15.80 15.66
CA SER A 240 1.44 14.62 16.23
C SER A 240 0.19 14.24 15.46
N ARG A 241 -0.51 15.25 14.94
CA ARG A 241 -1.73 15.07 14.15
C ARG A 241 -1.47 14.39 12.82
N TYR A 242 -0.31 14.59 12.18
CA TYR A 242 -0.04 13.95 10.88
C TYR A 242 0.12 12.43 11.00
N ALA A 243 0.91 11.95 11.97
CA ALA A 243 1.10 10.52 12.19
C ALA A 243 -0.21 9.84 12.60
N ALA A 244 -0.94 10.41 13.56
CA ALA A 244 -2.26 9.90 13.96
C ALA A 244 -3.27 9.88 12.80
N SER A 245 -3.35 10.96 12.03
CA SER A 245 -4.22 11.02 10.84
C SER A 245 -3.80 9.99 9.77
N GLY A 246 -2.50 9.79 9.59
CA GLY A 246 -1.94 8.76 8.71
C GLY A 246 -2.40 7.36 9.12
N SER A 247 -2.27 7.01 10.41
CA SER A 247 -2.74 5.72 10.94
C SER A 247 -4.24 5.52 10.78
N VAL A 248 -5.06 6.56 11.02
CA VAL A 248 -6.51 6.50 10.76
C VAL A 248 -6.80 6.26 9.28
N LEU A 249 -6.10 6.96 8.38
CA LEU A 249 -6.27 6.77 6.94
C LEU A 249 -5.85 5.37 6.49
N LEU A 250 -4.83 4.75 7.10
CA LEU A 250 -4.47 3.36 6.83
C LEU A 250 -5.59 2.39 7.18
N VAL A 251 -6.28 2.61 8.30
CA VAL A 251 -7.48 1.81 8.68
C VAL A 251 -8.58 2.00 7.65
N VAL A 252 -8.87 3.25 7.25
CA VAL A 252 -9.90 3.55 6.24
C VAL A 252 -9.55 2.94 4.87
N CYS A 253 -8.27 2.97 4.47
CA CYS A 253 -7.76 2.30 3.28
C CYS A 253 -8.04 0.79 3.33
N GLY A 254 -7.74 0.15 4.46
CA GLY A 254 -8.05 -1.27 4.68
C GLY A 254 -9.54 -1.56 4.56
N LEU A 255 -10.38 -0.80 5.26
CA LEU A 255 -11.84 -0.95 5.22
C LEU A 255 -12.38 -0.82 3.80
N PHE A 256 -12.03 0.24 3.06
CA PHE A 256 -12.48 0.39 1.68
C PHE A 256 -11.93 -0.68 0.75
N THR A 257 -10.71 -1.17 0.98
CA THR A 257 -10.14 -2.24 0.15
C THR A 257 -10.84 -3.58 0.37
N PHE A 258 -11.21 -3.90 1.61
CA PHE A 258 -11.84 -5.17 1.94
C PHE A 258 -13.35 -5.20 1.69
N LEU A 259 -14.03 -4.06 1.91
CA LEU A 259 -15.49 -3.95 1.80
C LEU A 259 -15.96 -3.67 0.36
N ASN A 260 -15.15 -3.02 -0.47
CA ASN A 260 -15.52 -2.75 -1.86
C ASN A 260 -15.28 -3.99 -2.76
N ARG A 261 -16.29 -4.85 -2.81
CA ARG A 261 -16.43 -5.90 -3.83
C ARG A 261 -17.58 -5.55 -4.77
N VAL A 262 -17.25 -4.86 -5.87
CA VAL A 262 -18.17 -4.49 -6.96
C VAL A 262 -18.24 -5.59 -8.03
#